data_AF-A0A926A4U5-F1
#
_entry.id   AF-A0A926A4U5-F1
#
_cell.length_a   1.000
_cell.length_b   1.000
_cell.length_c   1.000
_cell.angle_alpha   90.00
_cell.angle_beta   90.00
_cell.angle_gamma   90.00
#
_symmetry.space_group_name_H-M   'P 1'
#
loop_
_entity.id
_entity.type
_entity.pdbx_description
1 polymer ?
#
loop_
_entity_poly.entity_id
_entity_poly.type
_entity_poly.pdbx_seq_one_letter_code
_entity_poly.pdbx_strand_id
1 'polypeptide(L)' 'MTRIIITGSKGRMGQALLSCAAKIPELQVVGAVD' A
#
# COMPACT_ATOMS: atom_id res chain seq x y z
N MET A 1 -5.20 -0.75 -14.02
CA MET A 1 -5.51 -0.84 -12.58
C MET A 1 -4.73 -2.01 -12.01
N THR A 2 -3.68 -1.72 -11.26
CA THR A 2 -2.76 -2.73 -10.70
C THR A 2 -3.10 -2.98 -9.25
N ARG A 3 -3.43 -4.24 -8.93
CA ARG A 3 -3.81 -4.65 -7.57
C ARG A 3 -2.57 -5.08 -6.81
N ILE A 4 -2.32 -4.46 -5.67
CA ILE A 4 -1.12 -4.71 -4.86
C ILE A 4 -1.48 -5.05 -3.41
N ILE A 5 -0.61 -5.82 -2.76
CA ILE A 5 -0.65 -6.10 -1.32
C ILE A 5 0.60 -5.48 -0.70
N ILE A 6 0.45 -4.82 0.44
CA ILE A 6 1.56 -4.27 1.22
C ILE A 6 1.75 -5.13 2.48
N THR A 7 2.89 -5.82 2.57
CA THR A 7 3.31 -6.57 3.77
C THR A 7 4.19 -5.72 4.68
N GLY A 8 4.15 -5.96 6.00
CA GLY A 8 4.84 -5.10 6.97
C GLY A 8 4.15 -3.75 7.13
N SER A 9 2.83 -3.72 6.98
CA SER A 9 2.04 -2.48 6.88
C SER A 9 2.06 -1.63 8.16
N LYS A 10 2.35 -2.17 9.34
CA LYS A 10 2.48 -1.39 10.59
C LYS A 10 3.87 -0.75 10.73
N GLY A 11 4.86 -1.19 9.95
CA GLY A 11 6.20 -0.62 9.94
C GLY A 11 6.26 0.77 9.28
N ARG A 12 7.34 1.52 9.57
CA ARG A 12 7.56 2.88 9.02
C ARG A 12 7.46 2.93 7.49
N MET A 13 8.07 1.95 6.81
CA MET A 13 8.02 1.88 5.34
C MET A 13 6.64 1.46 4.84
N GLY A 14 5.97 0.52 5.50
CA GLY A 14 4.62 0.08 5.12
C GLY A 14 3.61 1.23 5.13
N GLN A 15 3.64 2.05 6.19
CA GLN A 15 2.80 3.25 6.30
C GLN A 15 3.13 4.30 5.22
N ALA A 16 4.42 4.47 4.87
CA ALA A 16 4.83 5.34 3.77
C ALA A 16 4.31 4.84 2.42
N LEU A 17 4.42 3.54 2.15
CA LEU A 17 3.91 2.92 0.92
C LEU A 17 2.38 3.05 0.80
N LEU A 18 1.64 2.84 1.88
CA LEU A 18 0.19 3.05 1.92
C LEU A 18 -0.19 4.50 1.58
N SER A 19 0.54 5.46 2.16
CA SER A 19 0.33 6.90 1.92
C SER A 19 0.63 7.30 0.48
N CYS A 20 1.63 6.68 -0.15
CA CYS A 20 1.96 6.90 -1.56
C CYS A 20 0.93 6.25 -2.48
N ALA A 21 0.54 5.00 -2.22
CA ALA A 21 -0.41 4.27 -3.06
C ALA A 21 -1.78 4.96 -3.13
N ALA A 22 -2.23 5.60 -2.04
CA ALA A 22 -3.46 6.40 -2.01
C ALA A 22 -3.45 7.60 -2.98
N LYS A 23 -2.27 8.02 -3.47
CA LYS A 23 -2.10 9.16 -4.39
C LYS A 23 -1.87 8.74 -5.84
N ILE A 24 -1.87 7.44 -6.13
CA ILE A 24 -1.59 6.89 -7.47
C ILE A 24 -2.85 6.15 -7.95
N PRO A 25 -3.71 6.79 -8.77
CA PRO A 25 -5.00 6.23 -9.20
C PRO A 25 -4.89 4.89 -9.93
N GLU A 26 -3.74 4.62 -10.54
CA GLU A 26 -3.47 3.37 -11.25
C GLU A 26 -3.28 2.18 -10.29
N LEU A 27 -2.99 2.45 -9.01
CA LEU A 27 -2.79 1.46 -7.96
C LEU A 27 -4.05 1.27 -7.12
N GLN A 28 -4.34 0.01 -6.80
CA GLN A 28 -5.34 -0.35 -5.81
C GLN A 28 -4.67 -1.23 -4.76
N VAL A 29 -4.55 -0.73 -3.52
CA VAL A 29 -4.17 -1.55 -2.38
C VAL A 29 -5.35 -2.44 -2.01
N VAL A 30 -5.23 -3.73 -2.27
CA VAL A 30 -6.29 -4.72 -2.01
C VAL A 30 -6.05 -5.51 -0.74
N GLY A 31 -4.91 -5.30 -0.08
CA GLY A 31 -4.57 -5.87 1.20
C GLY A 31 -3.39 -5.15 1.85
N ALA A 32 -3.47 -4.96 3.16
CA ALA A 32 -2.37 -4.52 4.00
C ALA A 32 -2.22 -5.56 5.12
N VAL A 33 -1.05 -6.19 5.19
CA VAL A 33 -0.76 -7.31 6.09
C VAL A 33 0.44 -6.98 6.94
N ASP A 34 0.43 -7.37 8.21
CA ASP A 34 1.53 -7.21 9.15
C ASP A 34 1.45 -8.21 10.29
#